data_AF-A0A088S6Q5-F1
#
_entry.id   AF-A0A088S6Q5-F1
#
_cell.length_a   1.000
_cell.length_b   1.000
_cell.length_c   1.000
_cell.angle_alpha   90.00
_cell.angle_beta   90.00
_cell.angle_gamma   90.00
#
_symmetry.space_group_name_H-M   'P 1'
#
loop_
_entity.id
_entity.type
_entity.pdbx_description
1 polymer ?
#
loop_
_entity_poly.entity_id
_entity_poly.type
_entity_poly.pdbx_seq_one_letter_code
_entity_poly.pdbx_strand_id
1 'polypeptide(L)'
;IAELVKLYRESDLGMRLPAYDGRKSLYTAGELPFSYREFNIKLVDEEDGISGPKREREYKVAIKFVARANLHHLGQFLVGKCADAPQEALQVLDIVLRELSTKRYYPVGRSFFSPEIKTPQRLGDGLESWRGFYQSIRPTQMGLSLNIDMSSA
;
A
#
# COMPACT_ATOMS: atom_id res chain seq x y z
N ILE A 1 -1.94 -0.79 9.96
CA ILE A 1 -1.37 -2.11 9.57
C ILE A 1 0.04 -2.33 10.13
N ALA A 2 0.93 -1.33 10.13
CA ALA A 2 2.32 -1.49 10.59
C ALA A 2 2.43 -2.10 12.01
N GLU A 3 1.68 -1.57 12.98
CA GLU A 3 1.71 -2.11 14.36
C GLU A 3 1.18 -3.55 14.44
N LEU A 4 0.13 -3.89 13.68
CA LEU A 4 -0.38 -5.27 13.60
C LEU A 4 0.69 -6.23 13.08
N VAL A 5 1.43 -5.84 12.03
CA VAL A 5 2.53 -6.67 11.50
C VAL A 5 3.66 -6.76 12.52
N LYS A 6 4.05 -5.65 13.16
CA LYS A 6 5.09 -5.65 14.19
C LYS A 6 4.77 -6.59 15.35
N LEU A 7 3.53 -6.60 15.83
CA LEU A 7 3.11 -7.41 16.97
C LEU A 7 2.88 -8.89 16.63
N TYR A 8 2.35 -9.18 15.44
CA TYR A 8 1.79 -10.51 15.13
C TYR A 8 2.42 -11.21 13.91
N ARG A 9 3.50 -10.66 13.34
CA ARG A 9 4.17 -11.26 12.16
C ARG A 9 4.60 -12.70 12.41
N GLU A 10 5.26 -12.94 13.54
CA GLU A 10 5.85 -14.25 13.85
C GLU A 10 4.80 -15.24 14.36
N SER A 11 3.89 -14.78 15.22
CA SER A 11 2.88 -15.63 15.85
C SER A 11 1.76 -16.03 14.88
N ASP A 12 1.13 -15.05 14.22
CA ASP A 12 -0.20 -15.24 13.65
C ASP A 12 -0.24 -15.01 12.15
N LEU A 13 0.62 -14.13 11.62
CA LEU A 13 0.71 -13.92 10.18
C LEU A 13 1.58 -14.97 9.48
N GLY A 14 2.23 -15.86 10.23
CA GLY A 14 3.10 -16.91 9.70
C GLY A 14 4.25 -16.34 8.87
N MET A 15 4.94 -15.33 9.42
CA MET A 15 6.05 -14.60 8.81
C MET A 15 5.72 -13.78 7.56
N ARG A 16 4.45 -13.71 7.14
CA ARG A 16 4.03 -12.99 5.94
C ARG A 16 4.02 -11.48 6.14
N LEU A 17 4.34 -10.77 5.06
CA LEU A 17 4.28 -9.31 4.98
C LEU A 17 3.06 -8.92 4.15
N PRO A 18 1.98 -8.45 4.78
CA PRO A 18 0.81 -8.05 4.04
C PRO A 18 0.99 -6.67 3.37
N ALA A 19 0.39 -6.50 2.20
CA ALA A 19 0.16 -5.21 1.57
C ALA A 19 -1.28 -4.75 1.84
N TYR A 20 -1.47 -3.47 2.14
CA TYR A 20 -2.76 -2.92 2.54
C TYR A 20 -3.16 -1.75 1.65
N ASP A 21 -4.43 -1.74 1.21
CA ASP A 21 -4.95 -0.69 0.34
C ASP A 21 -5.27 0.64 1.04
N GLY A 22 -5.05 0.72 2.36
CA GLY A 22 -5.43 1.89 3.17
C GLY A 22 -6.91 1.89 3.58
N ARG A 23 -7.70 0.88 3.20
CA ARG A 23 -9.14 0.79 3.47
C ARG A 23 -9.54 -0.55 4.07
N LYS A 24 -9.85 -1.56 3.26
CA LYS A 24 -10.43 -2.83 3.74
C LYS A 24 -9.77 -4.07 3.15
N SER A 25 -8.87 -3.91 2.18
CA SER A 25 -8.29 -5.03 1.46
C SER A 25 -6.85 -5.24 1.87
N LEU A 26 -6.55 -6.46 2.30
CA LEU A 26 -5.24 -6.91 2.74
C LEU A 26 -4.80 -8.09 1.88
N TYR A 27 -3.57 -8.06 1.36
CA TYR A 27 -3.05 -9.09 0.47
C TYR A 27 -1.74 -9.66 1.00
N THR A 28 -1.56 -10.98 0.86
CA THR A 28 -0.35 -11.69 1.29
C THR A 28 0.16 -12.61 0.19
N ALA A 29 1.48 -12.82 0.13
CA ALA A 29 2.09 -13.86 -0.70
C ALA A 29 1.85 -15.24 -0.06
N GLY A 30 0.67 -15.80 -0.35
CA GLY A 30 0.19 -17.06 0.23
C GLY A 30 -0.80 -16.88 1.37
N GLU A 31 -1.46 -17.97 1.75
CA GLU A 31 -2.56 -17.95 2.73
C GLU A 31 -2.08 -17.75 4.16
N LEU A 32 -2.73 -16.88 4.92
CA LEU A 32 -2.52 -16.79 6.37
C LEU A 32 -2.87 -18.13 7.05
N PRO A 33 -2.27 -18.46 8.21
CA PRO A 33 -2.56 -19.70 8.94
C PRO A 33 -3.94 -19.68 9.64
N PHE A 34 -4.87 -18.85 9.17
CA PHE A 34 -6.24 -18.71 9.64
C PHE A 34 -7.13 -18.16 8.51
N SER A 35 -8.41 -18.51 8.54
CA SER A 35 -9.44 -17.94 7.65
C SER A 35 -10.17 -16.74 8.27
N TYR A 36 -10.17 -16.63 9.59
CA TYR A 36 -10.71 -15.50 10.34
C TYR A 36 -9.92 -15.29 11.63
N ARG A 37 -9.61 -14.03 11.97
CA ARG A 37 -9.00 -13.68 13.25
C ARG A 37 -9.23 -12.22 13.62
N GLU A 38 -9.44 -11.98 14.90
CA GLU A 38 -9.50 -10.63 15.49
C GLU A 38 -8.22 -10.31 16.26
N PHE A 39 -7.80 -9.05 16.19
CA PHE A 39 -6.64 -8.49 16.86
C PHE A 39 -7.04 -7.23 17.60
N ASN A 40 -6.48 -7.02 18.79
CA ASN A 40 -6.61 -5.74 19.51
C ASN A 40 -5.29 -5.00 19.36
N ILE A 41 -5.32 -3.88 18.64
CA ILE A 41 -4.15 -3.05 18.35
C ILE A 41 -4.24 -1.78 19.18
N LYS A 42 -3.23 -1.54 20.02
CA LYS A 42 -3.06 -0.28 20.72
C LYS A 42 -2.07 0.57 19.97
N LEU A 43 -2.51 1.76 19.55
CA LEU A 43 -1.65 2.79 18.98
C LEU A 43 -1.44 3.87 20.03
N VAL A 44 -0.18 4.22 20.26
CA VAL A 44 0.20 5.34 21.12
C VAL A 44 0.72 6.42 20.19
N ASP A 45 0.09 7.60 20.20
CA ASP A 45 0.58 8.75 19.44
C ASP A 45 1.99 9.13 19.98
N GLU A 46 3.00 9.20 19.11
CA GLU A 46 4.31 9.74 19.48
C GLU A 46 4.19 11.25 19.71
N GLU A 47 4.95 11.81 20.66
CA GLU A 47 4.86 13.21 21.08
C GLU A 47 5.12 14.17 19.90
N ASP A 48 4.05 14.73 19.33
CA ASP A 48 4.14 16.02 18.67
C ASP A 48 4.43 17.04 19.79
N GLY A 49 5.65 17.59 19.82
CA GLY A 49 6.21 18.39 20.91
C GLY A 49 5.50 19.72 21.26
N ILE A 50 4.19 19.86 21.05
CA ILE A 50 3.41 21.09 21.25
C ILE A 50 2.06 20.82 21.95
N SER A 51 2.05 20.11 23.09
CA SER A 51 0.93 20.01 24.05
C SER A 51 -0.11 18.90 23.81
N GLY A 52 -0.07 17.89 24.67
CA GLY A 52 -1.20 17.01 24.96
C GLY A 52 -0.77 15.72 25.69
N PRO A 53 -1.59 15.14 26.58
CA PRO A 53 -1.29 13.83 27.14
C PRO A 53 -1.25 12.78 26.02
N LYS A 54 -0.37 11.77 26.16
CA LYS A 54 -0.28 10.62 25.24
C LYS A 54 -1.67 10.05 25.00
N ARG A 55 -2.16 10.17 23.77
CA ARG A 55 -3.45 9.60 23.38
C ARG A 55 -3.21 8.16 22.99
N GLU A 56 -3.70 7.26 23.82
CA GLU A 56 -3.80 5.84 23.49
C GLU A 56 -5.11 5.58 22.75
N ARG A 57 -5.02 4.88 21.62
CA ARG A 57 -6.18 4.49 20.82
C ARG A 57 -6.15 2.98 20.65
N GLU A 58 -7.24 2.34 21.05
CA GLU A 58 -7.41 0.90 20.88
C GLU A 58 -8.32 0.62 19.67
N TYR A 59 -7.86 -0.28 18.81
CA TYR A 59 -8.57 -0.69 17.60
C TYR A 59 -8.75 -2.20 17.60
N LYS A 60 -9.99 -2.65 17.37
CA LYS A 60 -10.26 -4.04 17.03
C LYS A 60 -10.15 -4.22 15.52
N VAL A 61 -9.21 -5.04 15.07
CA VAL A 61 -8.96 -5.33 13.65
C VAL A 61 -9.33 -6.78 13.38
N ALA A 62 -10.30 -7.01 12.49
CA ALA A 62 -10.68 -8.34 12.04
C ALA A 62 -10.11 -8.61 10.65
N ILE A 63 -9.41 -9.72 10.48
CA ILE A 63 -8.92 -10.21 9.19
C ILE A 63 -9.72 -11.46 8.82
N LYS A 64 -10.38 -11.41 7.66
CA LYS A 64 -11.16 -12.52 7.11
C LYS A 64 -10.66 -12.85 5.72
N PHE A 65 -10.46 -14.14 5.43
CA PHE A 65 -10.19 -14.62 4.10
C PHE A 65 -11.41 -14.39 3.20
N VAL A 66 -11.18 -13.79 2.04
CA VAL A 66 -12.24 -13.46 1.06
C VAL A 66 -12.06 -14.25 -0.22
N ALA A 67 -10.88 -14.20 -0.83
CA ALA A 67 -10.60 -14.84 -2.11
C ALA A 67 -9.08 -14.98 -2.35
N ARG A 68 -8.72 -15.78 -3.38
CA ARG A 68 -7.38 -15.83 -3.95
C ARG A 68 -7.34 -15.05 -5.26
N ALA A 69 -6.39 -14.14 -5.40
CA ALA A 69 -6.18 -13.45 -6.68
C ALA A 69 -5.66 -14.44 -7.75
N ASN A 70 -6.34 -14.50 -8.90
CA ASN A 70 -5.99 -15.43 -9.97
C ASN A 70 -4.84 -14.90 -10.84
N LEU A 71 -3.60 -15.18 -10.44
CA LEU A 71 -2.40 -14.83 -11.21
C LEU A 71 -2.22 -15.70 -12.46
N HIS A 72 -2.85 -16.88 -12.54
CA HIS A 72 -2.81 -17.71 -13.74
C HIS A 72 -3.56 -17.04 -14.90
N HIS A 73 -4.74 -16.48 -14.62
CA HIS A 73 -5.50 -15.70 -15.59
C HIS A 73 -4.69 -14.49 -16.09
N LEU A 74 -3.96 -13.81 -15.19
CA LEU A 74 -3.02 -12.75 -15.58
C LEU A 74 -1.94 -13.27 -16.54
N GLY A 75 -1.34 -14.42 -16.25
CA GLY A 75 -0.37 -15.04 -17.15
C GLY A 75 -0.96 -15.32 -18.54
N GLN A 76 -2.17 -15.89 -18.61
CA GLN A 76 -2.86 -16.17 -19.88
C GLN A 76 -3.19 -14.89 -20.66
N PHE A 77 -3.64 -13.85 -19.98
CA PHE A 77 -3.91 -12.54 -20.57
C PHE A 77 -2.64 -11.91 -21.17
N LEU A 78 -1.52 -11.94 -20.44
CA LEU A 78 -0.26 -11.35 -20.91
C LEU A 78 0.34 -12.05 -22.13
N VAL A 79 0.08 -13.35 -22.33
CA VAL A 79 0.51 -14.09 -23.53
C VAL A 79 -0.55 -14.10 -24.66
N GLY A 80 -1.62 -13.31 -24.52
CA GLY A 80 -2.67 -13.17 -25.54
C GLY A 80 -3.62 -14.38 -25.66
N LYS A 81 -3.64 -15.27 -24.68
CA LYS A 81 -4.57 -16.43 -24.64
C LYS A 81 -5.96 -16.08 -24.12
N CYS A 82 -6.10 -14.96 -23.42
CA CYS A 82 -7.37 -14.41 -22.95
C CYS A 82 -7.45 -12.93 -23.29
N ALA A 83 -8.62 -12.45 -23.72
CA ALA A 83 -8.84 -11.03 -24.03
C ALA A 83 -9.25 -10.22 -22.79
N ASP A 84 -9.86 -10.85 -21.79
CA ASP A 84 -10.35 -10.18 -20.60
C ASP A 84 -9.21 -9.83 -19.64
N ALA A 85 -9.04 -8.54 -19.35
CA ALA A 85 -8.01 -8.09 -18.44
C ALA A 85 -8.36 -8.47 -16.98
N PRO A 86 -7.47 -9.16 -16.24
CA PRO A 86 -7.73 -9.53 -14.85
C PRO A 86 -7.48 -8.32 -13.93
N GLN A 87 -8.49 -7.45 -13.86
CA GLN A 87 -8.45 -6.20 -13.10
C GLN A 87 -8.06 -6.41 -11.63
N GLU A 88 -8.59 -7.45 -10.99
CA GLU A 88 -8.26 -7.78 -9.60
C GLU A 88 -6.76 -8.04 -9.42
N ALA A 89 -6.17 -8.89 -10.27
CA ALA A 89 -4.74 -9.21 -10.19
C ALA A 89 -3.87 -7.97 -10.43
N LEU A 90 -4.22 -7.15 -11.43
CA LEU A 90 -3.53 -5.89 -11.71
C LEU A 90 -3.64 -4.91 -10.53
N GLN A 91 -4.80 -4.83 -9.90
CA GLN A 91 -5.02 -3.99 -8.73
C GLN A 91 -4.20 -4.46 -7.52
N VAL A 92 -4.14 -5.78 -7.26
CA VAL A 92 -3.27 -6.33 -6.20
C VAL A 92 -1.82 -5.96 -6.44
N LEU A 93 -1.33 -6.12 -7.67
CA LEU A 93 0.05 -5.76 -8.01
C LEU A 93 0.31 -4.26 -7.86
N ASP A 94 -0.64 -3.41 -8.25
CA ASP A 94 -0.55 -1.95 -8.07
C ASP A 94 -0.46 -1.59 -6.58
N ILE A 95 -1.26 -2.23 -5.72
CA ILE A 95 -1.24 -2.01 -4.26
C ILE A 95 0.10 -2.46 -3.67
N VAL A 96 0.56 -3.67 -4.00
CA VAL A 96 1.83 -4.21 -3.50
C VAL A 96 3.01 -3.33 -3.88
N LEU A 97 3.06 -2.85 -5.14
CA LEU A 97 4.14 -1.98 -5.62
C LEU A 97 4.16 -0.61 -4.95
N ARG A 98 3.01 -0.14 -4.45
CA ARG A 98 2.88 1.14 -3.76
C ARG A 98 3.18 1.07 -2.27
N GLU A 99 3.11 -0.11 -1.67
CA GLU A 99 3.28 -0.30 -0.21
C GLU A 99 4.57 0.33 0.32
N LEU A 100 5.68 0.23 -0.43
CA LEU A 100 6.94 0.88 -0.05
C LEU A 100 6.91 2.39 -0.23
N SER A 101 6.36 2.87 -1.36
CA SER A 101 6.26 4.30 -1.65
C SER A 101 5.36 5.02 -0.63
N THR A 102 4.22 4.41 -0.26
CA THR A 102 3.29 4.92 0.76
C THR A 102 3.92 5.02 2.15
N LYS A 103 4.92 4.19 2.47
CA LYS A 103 5.66 4.26 3.74
C LYS A 103 6.70 5.36 3.79
N ARG A 104 7.21 5.79 2.62
CA ARG A 104 8.34 6.73 2.52
C ARG A 104 7.93 8.13 2.09
N TYR A 105 6.81 8.24 1.37
CA TYR A 105 6.39 9.47 0.71
C TYR A 105 4.93 9.75 1.00
N TYR A 106 4.53 11.00 0.84
CA TYR A 106 3.15 11.43 0.97
C TYR A 106 2.33 11.00 -0.26
N PRO A 107 1.34 10.11 -0.12
CA PRO A 107 0.58 9.62 -1.26
C PRO A 107 -0.56 10.59 -1.63
N VAL A 108 -0.65 10.97 -2.90
CA VAL A 108 -1.81 11.70 -3.47
C VAL A 108 -2.26 11.00 -4.74
N GLY A 109 -3.40 10.31 -4.66
CA GLY A 109 -3.92 9.51 -5.77
C GLY A 109 -2.94 8.41 -6.19
N ARG A 110 -2.30 8.58 -7.35
CA ARG A 110 -1.26 7.66 -7.84
C ARG A 110 0.16 8.22 -7.87
N SER A 111 0.33 9.36 -7.22
CA SER A 111 1.62 10.03 -7.11
C SER A 111 2.09 10.06 -5.67
N PHE A 112 3.40 10.17 -5.50
CA PHE A 112 4.09 10.15 -4.23
C PHE A 112 5.01 11.37 -4.14
N PHE A 113 4.86 12.17 -3.09
CA PHE A 113 5.55 13.44 -2.92
C PHE A 113 6.35 13.48 -1.62
N SER A 114 7.47 14.19 -1.61
CA SER A 114 8.23 14.42 -0.39
C SER A 114 9.15 15.64 -0.53
N PRO A 115 9.33 16.43 0.55
CA PRO A 115 10.30 17.52 0.56
C PRO A 115 11.75 17.03 0.48
N GLU A 116 11.99 15.74 0.71
CA GLU A 116 13.32 15.11 0.64
C GLU A 116 13.73 14.72 -0.79
N ILE A 117 12.77 14.55 -1.71
CA ILE A 117 13.06 14.21 -3.12
C ILE A 117 13.81 15.37 -3.79
N LYS A 118 13.35 16.58 -3.54
CA LYS A 118 13.99 17.84 -3.96
C LYS A 118 13.51 18.94 -3.03
N THR A 119 14.40 19.90 -2.75
CA THR A 119 14.07 21.10 -1.98
C THR A 119 12.75 21.71 -2.46
N PRO A 120 11.75 21.89 -1.57
CA PRO A 120 10.49 22.52 -1.91
C PRO A 120 10.67 23.89 -2.55
N GLN A 121 9.87 24.16 -3.59
CA GLN A 121 9.88 25.45 -4.26
C GLN A 121 8.79 26.33 -3.65
N ARG A 122 9.16 27.45 -3.03
CA ARG A 122 8.18 28.42 -2.53
C ARG A 122 7.41 29.05 -3.69
N LEU A 123 6.08 29.04 -3.60
CA LEU A 123 5.19 29.65 -4.58
C LEU A 123 4.64 31.02 -4.12
N GLY A 124 4.77 31.35 -2.83
CA GLY A 124 4.18 32.54 -2.21
C GLY A 124 2.99 32.18 -1.33
N ASP A 125 2.50 33.12 -0.51
CA ASP A 125 1.28 32.98 0.31
C ASP A 125 1.21 31.75 1.23
N GLY A 126 2.37 31.29 1.71
CA GLY A 126 2.47 30.07 2.54
C GLY A 126 2.40 28.76 1.75
N LEU A 127 2.38 28.83 0.41
CA LEU A 127 2.39 27.67 -0.48
C LEU A 127 3.81 27.30 -0.90
N GLU A 128 4.05 26.00 -0.98
CA GLU A 128 5.26 25.40 -1.53
C GLU A 128 4.89 24.24 -2.45
N SER A 129 5.68 24.05 -3.51
CA SER A 129 5.56 22.90 -4.38
C SER A 129 6.54 21.82 -4.01
N TRP A 130 6.04 20.60 -3.90
CA TRP A 130 6.83 19.41 -3.63
C TRP A 130 7.00 18.60 -4.91
N ARG A 131 8.19 18.04 -5.10
CA ARG A 131 8.44 17.10 -6.20
C ARG A 131 8.05 15.69 -5.79
N GLY A 132 7.67 14.92 -6.80
CA GLY A 132 7.23 13.55 -6.63
C GLY A 132 7.27 12.80 -7.95
N PHE A 133 6.66 11.62 -7.93
CA PHE A 133 6.51 10.79 -9.10
C PHE A 133 5.15 10.09 -9.10
N TYR A 134 4.55 9.97 -10.27
CA TYR A 134 3.45 9.06 -10.54
C TYR A 134 3.98 7.63 -10.66
N GLN A 135 3.21 6.65 -10.17
CA GLN A 135 3.52 5.23 -10.32
C GLN A 135 2.26 4.44 -10.67
N SER A 136 2.31 3.58 -11.68
CA SER A 136 1.26 2.58 -11.94
C SER A 136 1.80 1.36 -12.68
N ILE A 137 1.31 0.17 -12.35
CA ILE A 137 1.54 -1.01 -13.18
C ILE A 137 0.58 -1.04 -14.38
N ARG A 138 1.09 -1.38 -15.56
CA ARG A 138 0.32 -1.47 -16.81
C ARG A 138 0.62 -2.77 -17.55
N PRO A 139 -0.40 -3.50 -18.04
CA PRO A 139 -0.17 -4.56 -19.00
C PRO A 139 0.19 -3.98 -20.36
N THR A 140 1.14 -4.61 -21.03
CA THR A 140 1.61 -4.28 -22.39
C THR A 140 1.75 -5.56 -23.19
N GLN A 141 1.97 -5.45 -24.50
CA GLN A 141 2.26 -6.61 -25.36
C GLN A 141 3.57 -7.33 -24.98
N MET A 142 4.47 -6.66 -24.25
CA MET A 142 5.74 -7.25 -23.76
C MET A 142 5.64 -7.75 -22.31
N GLY A 143 4.44 -7.79 -21.73
CA GLY A 143 4.22 -8.14 -20.32
C GLY A 143 3.88 -6.93 -19.46
N LEU A 144 4.14 -7.02 -18.16
CA LEU A 144 3.84 -5.95 -17.21
C LEU A 144 4.95 -4.89 -17.23
N SER A 145 4.56 -3.63 -17.23
CA SER A 145 5.47 -2.50 -17.14
C SER A 145 5.10 -1.61 -15.97
N LEU A 146 6.11 -1.06 -15.31
CA LEU A 146 5.94 -0.01 -14.30
C LEU A 146 6.04 1.34 -15.00
N ASN A 147 4.92 2.05 -15.10
CA ASN A 147 4.88 3.41 -15.60
C ASN A 147 5.26 4.38 -14.48
N ILE A 148 6.27 5.21 -14.72
CA ILE A 148 6.78 6.23 -13.81
C ILE A 148 6.86 7.55 -14.57
N ASP A 149 6.33 8.61 -13.97
CA ASP A 149 6.43 9.97 -14.51
C ASP A 149 6.71 10.98 -13.40
N MET A 150 7.41 12.06 -13.70
CA MET A 150 7.74 13.10 -12.73
C MET A 150 6.51 13.99 -12.47
N SER A 151 6.27 14.33 -11.21
CA SER A 151 5.14 15.16 -10.82
C SER A 151 5.52 16.23 -9.81
N SER A 152 4.67 17.25 -9.74
CA SER A 152 4.69 18.30 -8.72
C SER A 152 3.30 18.43 -8.12
N ALA A 153 3.24 18.62 -6.80
CA ALA A 153 2.06 19.06 -6.08
C ALA A 153 2.38 20.36 -5.34
#